data_AF-A0A925PCY6-F1
#
_entry.id   AF-A0A925PCY6-F1
#
_cell.length_a   1.000
_cell.length_b   1.000
_cell.length_c   1.000
_cell.angle_alpha   90.00
_cell.angle_beta   90.00
_cell.angle_gamma   90.00
#
_symmetry.space_group_name_H-M   'P 1'
#
loop_
_entity.id
_entity.type
_entity.pdbx_description
1 polymer ?
#
loop_
_entity_poly.entity_id
_entity_poly.type
_entity_poly.pdbx_seq_one_letter_code
_entity_poly.pdbx_strand_id
1 'polypeptide(L)' 'MLKTSDLKLKEVINTIDGKRLGGITDIEIDVESGKLVAIVVPGNGKFLGLFGRNEDVV' A
#
# COMPACT_ATOMS: atom_id res chain seq x y z
N MET A 1 -7.28 21.29 1.67
CA MET A 1 -7.51 20.27 0.63
C MET A 1 -6.35 19.29 0.70
N LEU A 2 -6.62 17.99 0.82
CA LEU A 2 -5.58 16.97 0.88
C LEU A 2 -4.98 16.79 -0.52
N LYS A 3 -3.66 16.88 -0.65
CA LYS A 3 -2.96 16.63 -1.91
C LYS A 3 -2.46 15.18 -1.95
N THR A 4 -2.27 14.66 -3.14
CA THR A 4 -1.64 13.33 -3.34
C THR A 4 -0.22 13.29 -2.78
N SER A 5 0.49 14.42 -2.76
CA SER A 5 1.79 14.55 -2.07
C SER A 5 1.70 14.27 -0.58
N ASP A 6 0.59 14.61 0.06
CA ASP A 6 0.40 14.45 1.50
C ASP A 6 0.14 12.98 1.86
N LEU A 7 -0.32 12.17 0.90
CA LEU A 7 -0.52 10.73 1.08
C LEU A 7 0.81 9.97 1.17
N LYS A 8 1.86 10.45 0.49
CA LYS A 8 3.20 9.82 0.51
C LYS A 8 3.84 9.80 1.91
N LEU A 9 3.38 10.67 2.80
CA LEU A 9 3.86 10.75 4.19
C LEU A 9 2.99 9.96 5.17
N LYS A 10 1.95 9.27 4.69
CA LYS A 10 1.01 8.53 5.54
C LYS A 10 1.31 7.04 5.58
N GLU A 11 1.02 6.48 6.75
CA GLU A 11 1.15 5.07 7.07
C GLU A 11 -0.22 4.40 7.09
N VAL A 12 -0.29 3.17 6.62
CA VAL A 12 -1.50 2.36 6.62
C VAL A 12 -1.44 1.36 7.77
N ILE A 13 -2.46 1.41 8.62
CA ILE A 13 -2.59 0.56 9.81
C ILE A 13 -3.85 -0.27 9.68
N ASN A 14 -3.73 -1.58 9.90
CA ASN A 14 -4.89 -2.46 9.99
C ASN A 14 -5.61 -2.20 11.32
N THR A 15 -6.91 -1.89 11.25
CA THR A 15 -7.72 -1.54 12.42
C THR A 15 -8.16 -2.73 13.26
N ILE A 16 -8.06 -3.95 12.74
CA ILE A 16 -8.47 -5.18 13.43
C ILE A 16 -7.33 -5.65 14.36
N ASP A 17 -6.10 -5.69 13.86
CA ASP A 17 -4.95 -6.23 14.60
C ASP A 17 -3.86 -5.20 14.94
N GLY A 18 -4.04 -3.94 14.52
CA GLY A 18 -3.10 -2.85 14.76
C GLY A 18 -1.80 -2.93 13.96
N LYS A 19 -1.65 -3.90 13.04
CA LYS A 19 -0.41 -4.05 12.29
C LYS A 19 -0.20 -2.88 11.32
N ARG A 20 1.04 -2.40 11.28
CA ARG A 20 1.51 -1.46 10.26
C ARG A 20 1.75 -2.20 8.95
N LEU A 21 1.00 -1.83 7.91
CA LEU A 21 1.14 -2.36 6.55
C LEU A 21 2.21 -1.60 5.75
N GLY A 22 2.51 -0.36 6.17
CA GLY A 22 3.56 0.48 5.57
C GLY A 22 3.00 1.77 4.96
N GLY A 23 3.89 2.54 4.32
CA GLY A 23 3.54 3.79 3.67
C GLY A 23 2.78 3.57 2.35
N ILE A 24 2.00 4.57 1.94
CA ILE A 24 1.31 4.57 0.64
C ILE A 24 2.36 4.74 -0.48
N THR A 25 2.44 3.78 -1.40
CA THR A 25 3.39 3.81 -2.53
C THR A 25 2.78 4.36 -3.80
N ASP A 26 1.50 4.05 -4.04
CA ASP A 26 0.77 4.48 -5.23
C ASP A 26 -0.73 4.62 -4.95
N ILE A 27 -1.48 5.21 -5.88
CA ILE A 27 -2.93 5.38 -5.81
C ILE A 27 -3.58 4.99 -7.14
N GLU A 28 -4.76 4.38 -7.06
CA GLU A 28 -5.56 4.05 -8.23
C GLU A 28 -6.71 5.04 -8.36
N ILE A 29 -6.86 5.59 -9.57
CA ILE A 29 -7.87 6.58 -9.88
C ILE A 29 -8.72 6.05 -11.02
N ASP A 30 -10.03 6.06 -10.81
CA ASP A 30 -10.99 5.85 -11.88
C ASP A 30 -10.96 7.04 -12.84
N VAL A 31 -10.60 6.79 -14.10
CA VAL A 31 -10.33 7.86 -15.08
C VAL A 31 -11.60 8.58 -15.53
N GLU A 32 -12.75 7.90 -15.52
CA GLU A 32 -14.02 8.46 -15.95
C GLU A 32 -14.58 9.44 -14.91
N SER A 33 -14.54 9.07 -13.63
CA SER A 33 -15.08 9.87 -12.52
C SER A 33 -14.05 10.74 -11.80
N GLY A 34 -12.76 10.48 -12.00
CA GLY A 34 -11.66 11.14 -11.30
C GLY A 34 -11.55 10.77 -9.82
N LYS A 35 -12.22 9.71 -9.38
CA LYS A 35 -12.26 9.30 -7.96
C LYS A 35 -11.10 8.36 -7.62
N LEU A 36 -10.54 8.53 -6.43
CA LEU A 36 -9.60 7.56 -5.86
C LEU A 36 -10.38 6.30 -5.46
N VAL A 37 -10.00 5.16 -6.02
CA VAL A 37 -10.66 3.87 -5.79
C VAL A 37 -9.84 2.94 -4.91
N ALA A 38 -8.52 3.07 -4.93
CA ALA A 38 -7.63 2.28 -4.08
C ALA A 38 -6.33 3.03 -3.76
N ILE A 39 -5.64 2.54 -2.72
CA ILE A 39 -4.26 2.90 -2.41
C ILE A 39 -3.41 1.64 -2.45
N VAL A 40 -2.19 1.77 -2.96
CA VAL A 40 -1.22 0.69 -2.98
C VAL A 40 -0.30 0.84 -1.78
N VAL A 41 -0.16 -0.25 -1.04
CA VAL A 41 0.78 -0.39 0.07
C VAL A 41 1.81 -1.45 -0.30
N PRO A 42 3.06 -1.35 0.18
CA PRO A 42 4.03 -2.40 -0.04
C PRO A 42 3.45 -3.71 0.50
N GLY A 43 3.44 -4.74 -0.33
CA GLY A 43 3.08 -6.07 0.15
C GLY A 43 3.99 -6.44 1.32
N ASN A 44 3.50 -7.30 2.23
CA ASN A 44 4.31 -7.92 3.29
C ASN A 44 5.36 -8.86 2.67
N GLY A 45 6.28 -8.32 1.87
CA GLY A 45 7.45 -9.00 1.41
C GLY A 45 8.45 -9.06 2.55
N LYS A 46 8.55 -10.23 3.18
CA LYS A 46 9.75 -10.69 3.89
C LYS A 46 10.04 -10.07 5.28
N PHE A 47 9.03 -9.89 6.15
CA PHE A 47 9.26 -9.68 7.59
C PHE A 47 9.20 -10.96 8.45
N LEU A 48 9.45 -12.11 7.83
CA LEU A 48 10.06 -13.25 8.50
C LEU A 48 11.23 -13.65 7.62
N GLY A 49 12.44 -13.29 8.04
CA GLY A 49 13.71 -13.65 7.39
C GLY A 49 14.01 -15.14 7.40
N LEU A 50 13.02 -16.00 7.14
CA LEU A 50 13.17 -17.45 7.11
C LEU A 50 12.56 -18.13 5.88
N PHE A 51 11.53 -17.61 5.20
CA PHE A 51 11.02 -18.28 3.99
C PHE A 51 10.32 -17.29 3.05
N GLY A 52 10.85 -17.06 1.85
CA GLY A 52 10.08 -16.34 0.84
C GLY A 52 10.86 -15.82 -0.38
N ARG A 53 10.84 -16.64 -1.43
CA ARG A 53 10.95 -16.30 -2.86
C ARG A 53 12.35 -16.11 -3.44
N ASN A 54 12.86 -17.20 -4.02
CA ASN A 54 12.97 -17.26 -5.48
C ASN A 54 11.64 -17.78 -6.03
N GLU A 55 11.36 -17.47 -7.29
CA GLU A 55 10.11 -17.71 -8.01
C GLU A 55 9.23 -16.45 -8.05
N ASP A 56 9.68 -15.56 -8.95
CA ASP A 56 8.82 -14.72 -9.77
C ASP A 56 7.68 -15.58 -10.33
N VAL A 57 6.45 -15.07 -10.21
CA VAL A 57 5.30 -15.62 -10.92
C VAL A 57 4.85 -14.53 -11.87
N VAL A 58 4.84 -14.90 -13.15
CA VAL A 58 4.43 -14.11 -14.32
C VAL A 58 2.95 -13.76 -14.24
#